data_AF-N6T5S5-F1
#
_entry.id   AF-N6T5S5-F1
#
_cell.length_a   1.000
_cell.length_b   1.000
_cell.length_c   1.000
_cell.angle_alpha   90.00
_cell.angle_beta   90.00
_cell.angle_gamma   90.00
#
_symmetry.space_group_name_H-M   'P 1'
#
loop_
_entity.id
_entity.type
_entity.pdbx_description
1 polymer ?
#
loop_
_entity_poly.entity_id
_entity_poly.type
_entity_poly.pdbx_seq_one_letter_code
_entity_poly.pdbx_strand_id
1 'polypeptide(L)'
;MPKKHNIAYVKPDEPTFLRKLKEQIGYKEGPTVDTKREDLGPVEDEDLRDSDEEQPQIVVLRPGDLTADEANQEKLRLEKEEEQKRADLTAPVVFKKPTKKSSEGQESRSKRPLDKAETEGKTQKAKKLRNKSLLSFDEEDNSE
;
A
#
# COMPACT_ATOMS: atom_id res chain seq x y z
N MET A 1 3.62 19.70 48.57
CA MET A 1 3.56 18.90 47.33
C MET A 1 4.08 17.50 47.65
N PRO A 2 3.39 16.41 47.28
CA PRO A 2 3.87 15.06 47.59
C PRO A 2 5.19 14.79 46.84
N LYS A 3 6.20 14.32 47.58
CA LYS A 3 7.52 13.96 47.07
C LYS A 3 7.34 12.81 46.05
N LYS A 4 7.66 13.06 44.78
CA LYS A 4 7.68 12.00 43.76
C LYS A 4 8.83 11.07 44.10
N HIS A 5 8.52 9.80 44.37
CA HIS A 5 9.53 8.78 44.61
C HIS A 5 10.01 8.28 43.24
N ASN A 6 11.28 8.52 42.91
CA ASN A 6 11.89 8.05 41.69
C ASN A 6 12.15 6.54 41.82
N ILE A 7 11.16 5.72 41.48
CA ILE A 7 11.28 4.27 41.48
C ILE A 7 11.60 3.84 40.04
N ALA A 8 12.79 3.28 39.83
CA ALA A 8 13.18 2.68 38.57
C ALA A 8 12.92 1.17 38.65
N TYR A 9 12.21 0.63 37.65
CA TYR A 9 12.05 -0.81 37.49
C TYR A 9 13.22 -1.37 36.69
N VAL A 10 13.94 -2.35 37.26
CA VAL A 10 15.00 -3.09 36.58
C VAL A 10 14.50 -4.53 36.44
N LYS A 11 14.33 -5.00 35.20
CA LYS A 11 13.96 -6.39 34.93
C LYS A 11 15.20 -7.27 35.19
N PRO A 12 15.18 -8.19 36.18
CA PRO A 12 16.30 -9.10 36.41
C PRO A 12 16.40 -10.13 35.29
N ASP A 13 17.61 -10.65 35.07
CA ASP A 13 17.86 -11.69 34.08
C ASP A 13 17.10 -12.98 34.41
N GLU A 14 16.59 -13.65 33.37
CA GLU A 14 15.87 -14.90 33.56
C GLU A 14 16.81 -16.03 34.03
N PRO A 15 16.39 -16.84 35.01
CA PRO A 15 17.19 -17.97 35.48
C PRO A 15 17.37 -19.01 34.37
N THR A 16 18.52 -19.68 34.39
CA THR A 16 18.94 -20.64 33.34
C THR A 16 17.93 -21.77 33.11
N PHE A 17 17.17 -22.17 34.14
CA PHE A 17 16.10 -23.15 34.04
C PHE A 17 14.94 -22.68 33.14
N LEU A 18 14.43 -21.47 33.36
CA LEU A 18 13.32 -20.92 32.56
C LEU A 18 13.74 -20.68 31.11
N ARG A 19 14.98 -20.24 30.89
CA ARG A 19 15.54 -20.06 29.55
C ARG A 19 15.55 -21.37 28.76
N LYS A 20 16.08 -22.44 29.35
CA LYS A 20 16.10 -23.78 28.71
C LYS A 20 14.70 -24.30 28.41
N LEU A 21 13.75 -24.10 29.33
CA LEU A 21 12.37 -24.52 29.14
C LEU A 21 11.72 -23.76 27.97
N LYS A 22 11.88 -22.44 27.92
CA LYS A 22 11.38 -21.58 26.83
C LYS A 22 11.97 -21.96 25.48
N GLU A 23 13.28 -22.25 25.44
CA GLU A 23 13.96 -22.73 24.24
C GLU A 23 13.41 -24.09 23.77
N GLN A 24 13.17 -25.03 24.70
CA GLN A 24 12.64 -26.37 24.37
C GLN A 24 11.21 -26.32 23.80
N ILE A 25 10.37 -25.42 24.31
CA ILE A 25 8.96 -25.28 23.87
C ILE A 25 8.81 -24.28 22.72
N GLY A 26 9.90 -23.66 22.25
CA GLY A 26 9.86 -22.64 21.19
C GLY A 26 9.09 -21.38 21.58
N TYR A 27 9.10 -21.00 22.86
CA TYR A 27 8.35 -19.85 23.37
C TYR A 27 8.85 -18.55 22.75
N LYS A 28 7.95 -17.83 22.08
CA LYS A 28 8.18 -16.46 21.61
C LYS A 28 7.51 -15.50 22.58
N GLU A 29 8.26 -14.56 23.14
CA GLU A 29 7.71 -13.53 24.01
C GLU A 29 6.63 -12.76 23.24
N GLY A 30 5.48 -12.55 23.88
CA GLY A 30 4.32 -11.91 23.26
C GLY A 30 4.55 -10.43 22.95
N PRO A 31 3.64 -9.80 22.21
CA PRO A 31 3.71 -8.37 21.92
C PRO A 31 3.79 -7.57 23.22
N THR A 32 4.85 -6.78 23.33
CA THR A 32 5.11 -5.92 24.50
C THR A 32 4.43 -4.55 24.28
N VAL A 33 4.37 -3.71 25.31
CA VAL A 33 3.80 -2.36 25.18
C VAL A 33 4.49 -1.54 24.08
N ASP A 34 5.78 -1.79 23.85
CA ASP A 34 6.56 -1.14 22.79
C ASP A 34 6.10 -1.54 21.38
N THR A 35 5.55 -2.74 21.18
CA THR A 35 5.06 -3.16 19.85
C THR A 35 3.83 -2.36 19.41
N LYS A 36 3.14 -1.68 20.34
CA LYS A 36 2.06 -0.73 20.00
C LYS A 36 2.59 0.61 19.46
N ARG A 37 3.87 0.90 19.69
CA ARG A 37 4.54 2.13 19.26
C ARG A 37 5.36 1.94 17.99
N GLU A 38 5.50 0.70 17.54
CA GLU A 38 6.18 0.38 16.30
C GLU A 38 5.38 0.95 15.11
N ASP A 39 6.09 1.54 14.16
CA ASP A 39 5.51 1.98 12.90
C ASP A 39 5.34 0.75 12.01
N LEU A 40 4.10 0.28 11.90
CA LEU A 40 3.74 -0.88 11.09
C LEU A 40 3.65 -0.55 9.59
N GLY A 41 3.93 0.69 9.21
CA GLY A 41 3.82 1.17 7.83
C GLY A 41 2.40 1.60 7.47
N PRO A 42 2.17 1.92 6.18
CA PRO A 42 0.85 2.28 5.70
C PRO A 42 -0.09 1.07 5.77
N VAL A 43 -1.30 1.29 6.30
CA VAL A 43 -2.39 0.31 6.25
C VAL A 43 -2.69 0.01 4.79
N GLU A 44 -2.65 -1.27 4.42
CA GLU A 44 -2.95 -1.70 3.06
C GLU A 44 -4.47 -1.77 2.86
N ASP A 45 -4.95 -1.60 1.62
CA ASP A 45 -6.39 -1.67 1.31
C ASP A 45 -7.00 -3.04 1.66
N GLU A 46 -6.17 -4.08 1.84
CA GLU A 46 -6.59 -5.41 2.30
C GLU A 46 -6.88 -5.44 3.81
N ASP A 47 -6.11 -4.70 4.63
CA ASP A 47 -6.31 -4.61 6.09
C ASP A 47 -7.62 -3.90 6.47
N LEU A 48 -8.15 -3.09 5.55
CA LEU A 48 -9.40 -2.35 5.71
C LEU A 48 -10.64 -3.14 5.28
N ARG A 49 -10.46 -4.31 4.65
CA ARG A 49 -11.59 -5.12 4.19
C ARG A 49 -12.09 -6.00 5.32
N ASP A 50 -13.40 -5.96 5.54
CA ASP A 50 -14.06 -6.85 6.48
C ASP A 50 -13.81 -8.31 6.09
N SER A 51 -13.45 -9.12 7.08
CA SER A 51 -13.29 -10.57 6.90
C SER A 51 -14.64 -11.25 6.71
N ASP A 52 -14.67 -12.46 6.14
CA ASP A 52 -15.92 -13.23 5.93
C ASP A 52 -16.68 -13.48 7.24
N GLU A 53 -15.95 -13.58 8.36
CA GLU A 53 -16.47 -13.78 9.72
C GLU A 53 -17.12 -12.51 10.31
N GLU A 54 -16.75 -11.34 9.79
CA GLU A 54 -17.26 -10.03 10.24
C GLU A 54 -18.52 -9.62 9.47
N GLN A 55 -18.87 -10.36 8.41
CA GLN A 55 -20.06 -10.09 7.61
C GLN A 55 -21.35 -10.37 8.41
N PRO A 56 -22.40 -9.55 8.21
CA PRO A 56 -23.66 -9.73 8.92
C PRO A 56 -24.38 -11.01 8.52
N GLN A 57 -25.00 -11.69 9.49
CA GLN A 57 -25.85 -12.85 9.22
C GLN A 57 -27.14 -12.41 8.49
N ILE A 58 -27.36 -12.97 7.31
CA ILE A 58 -28.58 -12.71 6.52
C ILE A 58 -29.68 -13.70 6.97
N VAL A 59 -30.87 -13.18 7.28
CA VAL A 59 -32.05 -13.96 7.69
C VAL A 59 -33.27 -13.50 6.88
N VAL A 60 -33.94 -14.44 6.22
CA VAL A 60 -35.16 -14.20 5.42
C VAL A 60 -36.39 -14.34 6.33
N LEU A 61 -37.14 -13.26 6.52
CA LEU A 61 -38.33 -13.25 7.40
C LEU A 61 -39.64 -13.21 6.60
N ARG A 62 -39.65 -12.51 5.47
CA ARG A 62 -40.83 -12.28 4.63
C ARG A 62 -40.58 -12.75 3.19
N PRO A 63 -41.64 -13.15 2.47
CA PRO A 63 -41.52 -13.43 1.04
C PRO A 63 -41.16 -12.12 0.30
N GLY A 64 -39.95 -12.08 -0.27
CA GLY A 64 -39.38 -10.91 -0.94
C GLY A 64 -38.07 -10.41 -0.34
N ASP A 65 -37.66 -10.89 0.85
CA ASP A 65 -36.32 -10.64 1.35
C ASP A 65 -35.30 -11.47 0.54
N LEU A 66 -34.12 -10.90 0.25
CA LEU A 66 -33.08 -11.57 -0.52
C LEU A 66 -32.43 -12.69 0.29
N THR A 67 -32.15 -13.81 -0.38
CA THR A 67 -31.32 -14.88 0.19
C THR A 67 -29.83 -14.46 0.21
N ALA A 68 -29.01 -15.17 0.99
CA ALA A 68 -27.58 -14.85 1.11
C ALA A 68 -26.86 -14.84 -0.25
N ASP A 69 -27.19 -15.81 -1.11
CA ASP A 69 -26.59 -15.92 -2.45
C ASP A 69 -26.99 -14.76 -3.36
N GLU A 70 -28.25 -14.34 -3.33
CA GLU A 70 -28.76 -13.23 -4.15
C GLU A 70 -28.20 -11.88 -3.67
N ALA A 71 -28.06 -11.69 -2.36
CA ALA A 71 -27.45 -10.50 -1.79
C ALA A 71 -26.00 -10.33 -2.24
N ASN A 72 -25.23 -11.42 -2.29
CA ASN A 72 -23.86 -11.42 -2.78
C ASN A 72 -23.78 -11.09 -4.28
N GLN A 73 -24.73 -11.58 -5.09
CA GLN A 73 -24.79 -11.28 -6.52
C GLN A 73 -25.12 -9.80 -6.78
N GLU A 74 -26.07 -9.22 -6.04
CA GLU A 74 -26.39 -7.79 -6.15
C GLU A 74 -25.21 -6.92 -5.69
N LYS A 75 -24.50 -7.29 -4.61
CA LYS A 75 -23.28 -6.58 -4.19
C LYS A 75 -22.22 -6.56 -5.29
N LEU A 76 -21.93 -7.72 -5.90
CA LEU A 76 -21.00 -7.82 -7.03
C LEU A 76 -21.44 -7.02 -8.25
N ARG A 77 -22.75 -6.91 -8.48
CA ARG A 77 -23.30 -6.11 -9.58
C ARG A 77 -23.12 -4.61 -9.33
N LEU A 78 -23.39 -4.15 -8.10
CA LEU A 78 -23.19 -2.76 -7.69
C LEU A 78 -21.72 -2.35 -7.79
N GLU A 79 -20.80 -3.18 -7.30
CA GLU A 79 -19.35 -2.94 -7.41
C GLU A 79 -18.91 -2.77 -8.88
N LYS A 80 -19.37 -3.64 -9.78
CA LYS A 80 -19.09 -3.52 -11.22
C LYS A 80 -19.70 -2.26 -11.84
N GLU A 81 -20.90 -1.88 -11.41
CA GLU A 81 -21.53 -0.66 -11.88
C GLU A 81 -20.76 0.57 -11.41
N GLU A 82 -20.24 0.57 -10.17
CA GLU A 82 -19.40 1.62 -9.63
C GLU A 82 -18.06 1.75 -10.35
N GLU A 83 -17.42 0.63 -10.70
CA GLU A 83 -16.20 0.63 -11.53
C GLU A 83 -16.44 1.17 -12.95
N GLN A 84 -17.64 0.96 -13.50
CA GLN A 84 -18.01 1.42 -14.84
C GLN A 84 -18.60 2.84 -14.86
N LYS A 85 -19.02 3.36 -13.70
CA LYS A 85 -19.53 4.74 -13.59
C LYS A 85 -18.43 5.70 -14.02
N ARG A 86 -18.83 6.70 -14.81
CA ARG A 86 -17.91 7.74 -15.29
C ARG A 86 -17.33 8.48 -14.09
N ALA A 87 -16.04 8.83 -14.20
CA ALA A 87 -15.38 9.63 -13.20
C ALA A 87 -16.15 10.92 -12.93
N ASP A 88 -16.29 11.28 -11.66
CA ASP A 88 -16.90 12.52 -11.24
C ASP A 88 -16.00 13.70 -11.65
N LEU A 89 -16.46 14.47 -12.64
CA LEU A 89 -15.74 15.62 -13.19
C LEU A 89 -15.88 16.88 -12.34
N THR A 90 -16.64 16.84 -11.23
CA THR A 90 -16.71 17.97 -10.29
C THR A 90 -15.43 18.10 -9.45
N ALA A 91 -14.73 16.98 -9.23
CA ALA A 91 -13.45 16.95 -8.52
C ALA A 91 -12.26 17.24 -9.47
N PRO A 92 -11.25 18.01 -9.03
CA PRO A 92 -10.07 18.27 -9.84
C PRO A 92 -9.22 17.01 -10.02
N VAL A 93 -8.79 16.74 -11.26
CA VAL A 93 -7.90 15.62 -11.59
C VAL A 93 -6.48 15.89 -11.07
N VAL A 94 -6.02 15.12 -10.07
CA VAL A 94 -4.66 15.24 -9.50
C VAL A 94 -3.77 14.12 -10.02
N PHE A 95 -2.73 14.48 -10.78
CA PHE A 95 -1.72 13.54 -11.25
C PHE A 95 -0.70 13.23 -10.14
N LYS A 96 -0.73 12.02 -9.60
CA LYS A 96 0.30 11.52 -8.68
C LYS A 96 1.41 10.83 -9.48
N LYS A 97 2.67 11.12 -9.15
CA LYS A 97 3.83 10.40 -9.70
C LYS A 97 3.69 8.89 -9.36
N PRO A 98 3.97 7.98 -10.30
CA PRO A 98 3.94 6.55 -10.00
C PRO A 98 5.01 6.22 -8.95
N THR A 99 4.61 5.54 -7.88
CA THR A 99 5.57 4.96 -6.93
C THR A 99 6.21 3.75 -7.60
N LYS A 100 7.55 3.68 -7.58
CA LYS A 100 8.27 2.52 -8.12
C LYS A 100 7.91 1.31 -7.26
N LYS A 101 7.08 0.41 -7.78
CA LYS A 101 6.92 -0.94 -7.25
C LYS A 101 8.31 -1.59 -7.27
N SER A 102 8.84 -2.01 -6.12
CA SER A 102 10.03 -2.85 -6.06
C SER A 102 9.63 -4.26 -6.49
N SER A 103 9.54 -4.48 -7.80
CA SER A 103 9.32 -5.81 -8.37
C SER A 103 10.68 -6.52 -8.47
N GLU A 104 10.89 -7.54 -7.67
CA GLU A 104 11.79 -8.63 -8.05
C GLU A 104 11.32 -9.21 -9.38
N GLY A 105 12.18 -9.11 -10.40
CA GLY A 105 12.14 -9.93 -11.61
C GLY A 105 11.12 -9.55 -12.69
N GLN A 106 11.40 -8.48 -13.45
CA GLN A 106 11.45 -8.55 -14.91
C GLN A 106 12.11 -7.29 -15.49
N GLU A 107 13.21 -7.49 -16.22
CA GLU A 107 13.99 -6.44 -16.84
C GLU A 107 13.25 -5.79 -18.02
N SER A 108 13.11 -4.46 -17.99
CA SER A 108 13.53 -3.63 -19.13
C SER A 108 13.87 -2.21 -18.66
N ARG A 109 15.04 -1.78 -19.09
CA ARG A 109 15.83 -0.65 -18.58
C ARG A 109 15.29 0.66 -19.17
N SER A 110 15.22 1.74 -18.40
CA SER A 110 16.28 2.76 -18.48
C SER A 110 16.26 3.66 -17.23
N LYS A 111 17.09 3.28 -16.25
CA LYS A 111 17.54 4.18 -15.18
C LYS A 111 18.54 5.16 -15.80
N ARG A 112 18.20 6.45 -15.86
CA ARG A 112 19.21 7.51 -16.06
C ARG A 112 20.02 7.63 -14.75
N PRO A 113 21.36 7.70 -14.80
CA PRO A 113 22.16 8.00 -13.62
C PRO A 113 21.93 9.46 -13.24
N LEU A 114 21.58 9.71 -11.98
CA LEU A 114 21.61 11.04 -11.38
C LEU A 114 23.00 11.17 -10.73
N ASP A 115 23.98 11.60 -11.52
CA ASP A 115 25.28 11.99 -10.95
C ASP A 115 25.06 13.22 -10.08
N LYS A 116 25.15 13.02 -8.76
CA LYS A 116 25.47 14.09 -7.81
C LYS A 116 26.94 14.44 -8.04
N ALA A 117 27.19 15.39 -8.93
CA ALA A 117 28.46 16.08 -9.02
C ALA A 117 28.27 17.50 -8.50
N GLU A 118 28.99 17.77 -7.41
CA GLU A 118 29.09 19.05 -6.75
C GLU A 118 29.45 20.15 -7.75
N THR A 119 28.81 21.30 -7.57
CA THR A 119 29.21 22.59 -8.14
C THR A 119 30.72 22.74 -8.13
N GLU A 120 31.37 22.84 -9.30
CA GLU A 120 32.41 23.83 -9.67
C GLU A 120 32.75 23.74 -11.18
N GLY A 121 32.52 24.83 -11.93
CA GLY A 121 33.35 25.23 -13.07
C GLY A 121 33.18 24.57 -14.47
N LYS A 122 33.01 25.45 -15.47
CA LYS A 122 33.42 25.35 -16.89
C LYS A 122 32.43 24.84 -17.94
N THR A 123 31.75 25.83 -18.53
CA THR A 123 31.34 25.98 -19.95
C THR A 123 31.69 24.85 -20.93
N GLN A 124 30.69 24.12 -21.46
CA GLN A 124 30.73 23.54 -22.82
C GLN A 124 29.33 23.48 -23.45
N LYS A 125 29.30 23.69 -24.78
CA LYS A 125 28.16 24.11 -25.61
C LYS A 125 27.09 23.01 -25.76
N ALA A 126 25.83 23.34 -25.52
CA ALA A 126 24.68 22.44 -25.71
C ALA A 126 24.39 22.23 -27.21
N LYS A 127 24.52 20.99 -27.70
CA LYS A 127 24.05 20.59 -29.04
C LYS A 127 22.53 20.40 -28.98
N LYS A 128 21.80 21.27 -29.68
CA LYS A 128 20.34 21.24 -29.84
C LYS A 128 19.94 20.03 -30.70
N LEU A 129 19.48 18.95 -30.08
CA LEU A 129 18.84 17.83 -30.78
C LEU A 129 17.42 18.25 -31.18
N ARG A 130 17.21 18.45 -32.49
CA ARG A 130 15.89 18.74 -33.09
C ARG A 130 15.27 17.42 -33.49
N ASN A 131 14.57 16.76 -32.58
CA ASN A 131 13.79 15.57 -32.92
C ASN A 131 12.53 16.06 -33.65
N LYS A 132 12.52 15.97 -34.97
CA LYS A 132 11.34 16.25 -35.79
C LYS A 132 10.57 14.94 -35.89
N SER A 133 9.30 14.97 -35.48
CA SER A 133 8.38 13.83 -35.38
C SER A 133 8.74 12.81 -34.29
N LEU A 134 8.08 12.94 -33.14
CA LEU A 134 8.05 11.93 -32.06
C LEU A 134 6.71 11.19 -32.02
N LEU A 135 5.85 11.43 -33.02
CA LEU A 135 4.51 10.86 -33.15
C LEU A 135 4.31 10.59 -34.64
N SER A 136 4.56 9.35 -35.07
CA SER A 136 4.11 8.85 -36.37
C SER A 136 2.70 8.27 -36.18
N PHE A 137 1.71 9.15 -36.00
CA PHE A 137 0.32 8.75 -36.12
C PHE A 137 -0.13 9.08 -37.54
N ASP A 138 -0.19 8.02 -38.34
CA ASP A 138 -1.16 7.78 -39.42
C ASP A 138 -1.45 8.94 -40.38
N GLU A 139 -0.57 9.08 -41.38
CA GLU A 139 -0.76 9.95 -42.54
C GLU A 139 -1.37 9.16 -43.73
N GLU A 140 -2.07 8.04 -43.47
CA GLU A 140 -2.60 7.14 -44.52
C GLU A 140 -4.11 7.26 -44.77
N ASP A 141 -4.83 8.20 -44.14
CA ASP A 141 -6.29 8.37 -44.36
C ASP A 141 -6.69 9.76 -44.92
N ASN A 142 -5.78 10.43 -45.64
CA ASN A 142 -6.13 11.62 -46.42
C ASN A 142 -5.53 11.57 -47.83
N SER A 143 -6.08 10.68 -48.66
CA SER A 143 -5.93 10.72 -50.12
C SER A 143 -7.31 10.45 -50.74
N GLU A 144 -7.85 11.47 -51.40
CA GLU A 144 -9.01 11.39 -52.30
C GLU A 144 -8.79 10.41 -53.47
#